data_AF-A0A850LUZ7-F1
#
_entry.id   AF-A0A850LUZ7-F1
#
_cell.length_a   1.000
_cell.length_b   1.000
_cell.length_c   1.000
_cell.angle_alpha   90.00
_cell.angle_beta   90.00
_cell.angle_gamma   90.00
#
_symmetry.space_group_name_H-M   'P 1'
#
loop_
_entity.id
_entity.type
_entity.pdbx_description
1 polymer ?
#
loop_
_entity_poly.entity_id
_entity_poly.type
_entity_poly.pdbx_seq_one_letter_code
_entity_poly.pdbx_strand_id
1 'polypeptide(L)'
;MLKNAEKFGLKTLDALLGGGISPGSSILIVSDHQATKKQFFSSHFATEILSPSSQYEDSHVFNVVYSYPVHQVFVFFTDPIIKKAIEDRKFTLINCYGITQSPEEFKRYSITHLDNPNDVNKLRYLIGTIREEKCGEGCSTRWIFDDITNMVISIGSEDRVLQFLREMFYILKTYGDLGLFYVDSTAHSPKFVSSLENMVETVINLSVKDVSSVFIPHLRCVKNRFFGEELISYEVPYTVQKGKIVMQSDIFDNFESTKKNLIIQPGGTIELFGSDYIITTKQGLIKNTKAYYDSVNYDTYRKVSFDNGIEMGKSIYQNFVNKLHTNSETALNDLTKLFNSLGMGTLSTEKLDLKKGVAILHGHGLFHWKGAVRPIHSELGGVFAGVNEMITGEPWEFIETRCNATGDDFCEFLGGPLRELAPISQDIMSIKRDLEITREGELILRGTRILLMPRGTLINIVEAVEDITNRETAKEILYHAGEKMAMQFCNILSSKYNLQGIAILRAYAQIISTRGWGLVEIQDIDTEKGMMRALVKRSLIGSRKYMEPESQDYIPAGVFAGIMEYITKMKLSCEEIKCIAKGDNVCEFVVKPFETTSKTVL
;
A
#
# COMPACT_ATOMS: atom_id res chain seq x y z
N MET A 1 4.14 -11.26 27.11
CA MET A 1 3.31 -10.17 26.57
C MET A 1 2.58 -9.51 27.73
N LEU A 2 2.99 -8.30 28.14
CA LEU A 2 2.24 -7.51 29.12
C LEU A 2 0.95 -7.01 28.43
N LYS A 3 -0.22 -7.36 28.97
CA LYS A 3 -1.54 -7.11 28.37
C LYS A 3 -2.00 -5.64 28.40
N ASN A 4 -1.23 -4.72 28.97
CA ASN A 4 -1.71 -3.36 29.32
C ASN A 4 -0.82 -2.27 28.71
N ALA A 5 -0.75 -2.20 27.38
CA ALA A 5 -0.10 -1.09 26.68
C ALA A 5 -1.04 0.12 26.64
N GLU A 6 -0.61 1.28 27.15
CA GLU A 6 -1.34 2.52 26.97
C GLU A 6 -0.95 3.19 25.65
N LYS A 7 -1.89 3.91 25.04
CA LYS A 7 -1.67 4.60 23.78
C LYS A 7 -1.27 6.05 24.02
N PHE A 8 -0.36 6.59 23.23
CA PHE A 8 -0.11 8.03 23.17
C PHE A 8 -1.34 8.77 22.63
N GLY A 9 -2.07 8.19 21.68
CA GLY A 9 -3.21 8.84 21.01
C GLY A 9 -2.90 9.28 19.57
N LEU A 10 -1.76 8.84 19.03
CA LEU A 10 -1.34 9.06 17.66
C LEU A 10 -0.97 7.69 17.09
N LYS A 11 -1.85 7.11 16.27
CA LYS A 11 -1.71 5.73 15.78
C LYS A 11 -0.30 5.41 15.22
N THR A 12 0.25 6.32 14.43
CA THR A 12 1.59 6.19 13.85
C THR A 12 2.69 6.28 14.92
N LEU A 13 2.57 7.20 15.87
CA LEU A 13 3.51 7.29 17.00
C LEU A 13 3.42 6.06 17.91
N ASP A 14 2.21 5.55 18.16
CA ASP A 14 1.99 4.32 18.91
C ASP A 14 2.68 3.13 18.25
N ALA A 15 2.69 3.06 16.91
CA ALA A 15 3.45 2.05 16.17
C ALA A 15 4.97 2.25 16.31
N LEU A 16 5.47 3.49 16.18
CA LEU A 16 6.90 3.79 16.38
C LEU A 16 7.39 3.47 17.80
N LEU A 17 6.48 3.50 18.78
CA LEU A 17 6.74 3.11 20.15
C LEU A 17 6.62 1.60 20.39
N GLY A 18 6.50 0.77 19.35
CA GLY A 18 6.38 -0.69 19.51
C GLY A 18 5.01 -1.11 20.05
N GLY A 19 3.97 -0.37 19.69
CA GLY A 19 2.58 -0.66 20.04
C GLY A 19 2.06 0.06 21.28
N GLY A 20 2.85 0.90 21.96
CA GLY A 20 2.36 1.76 23.05
C GLY A 20 3.40 2.15 24.09
N ILE A 21 2.91 2.56 25.27
CA ILE A 21 3.66 3.09 26.40
C ILE A 21 3.24 2.36 27.69
N SER A 22 4.18 2.21 28.61
CA SER A 22 3.97 1.34 29.76
C SER A 22 3.33 2.17 30.85
N PRO A 23 2.35 1.63 31.59
CA PRO A 23 1.79 2.33 32.74
C PRO A 23 2.89 2.81 33.69
N GLY A 24 2.73 4.02 34.24
CA GLY A 24 3.74 4.64 35.10
C GLY A 24 4.94 5.27 34.38
N SER A 25 4.95 5.32 33.04
CA SER A 25 6.10 5.84 32.28
C SER A 25 6.13 7.36 32.23
N SER A 26 7.35 7.89 32.29
CA SER A 26 7.67 9.26 31.93
C SER A 26 8.11 9.35 30.47
N ILE A 27 7.50 10.29 29.74
CA ILE A 27 7.71 10.54 28.31
C ILE A 27 8.31 11.94 28.17
N LEU A 28 9.52 12.01 27.62
CA LEU A 28 10.21 13.27 27.34
C LEU A 28 10.16 13.58 25.84
N ILE A 29 9.59 14.73 25.50
CA ILE A 29 9.69 15.33 24.18
C ILE A 29 10.82 16.37 24.22
N VAL A 30 11.90 16.09 23.49
CA VAL A 30 13.06 16.96 23.35
C VAL A 30 12.96 17.68 22.01
N SER A 31 12.91 19.01 22.01
CA SER A 31 12.76 19.82 20.81
C SER A 31 13.97 20.71 20.58
N ASP A 32 14.49 20.77 19.35
CA ASP A 32 15.60 21.67 18.99
C ASP A 32 15.13 23.07 18.54
N HIS A 33 13.89 23.19 18.09
CA HIS A 33 13.40 24.39 17.42
C HIS A 33 11.90 24.62 17.66
N GLN A 34 11.46 25.89 17.71
CA GLN A 34 10.04 26.21 17.97
C GLN A 34 9.09 25.79 16.84
N ALA A 35 9.60 25.61 15.61
CA ALA A 35 8.80 25.17 14.47
C ALA A 35 8.39 23.69 14.54
N THR A 36 8.89 22.92 15.52
CA THR A 36 8.38 21.57 15.84
C THR A 36 6.92 21.62 16.29
N LYS A 37 6.46 22.76 16.84
CA LYS A 37 5.10 22.90 17.37
C LYS A 37 4.75 21.82 18.40
N LYS A 38 5.73 21.47 19.25
CA LYS A 38 5.67 20.44 20.30
C LYS A 38 4.38 20.47 21.15
N GLN A 39 3.77 21.64 21.35
CA GLN A 39 2.53 21.81 22.10
C GLN A 39 1.34 20.97 21.60
N PHE A 40 1.27 20.62 20.31
CA PHE A 40 0.12 19.89 19.77
C PHE A 40 0.12 18.40 20.13
N PHE A 41 1.25 17.87 20.60
CA PHE A 41 1.32 16.49 21.11
C PHE A 41 0.51 16.33 22.40
N SER A 42 0.46 17.36 23.26
CA SER A 42 -0.36 17.37 24.47
C SER A 42 -1.83 17.11 24.19
N SER A 43 -2.36 17.64 23.07
CA SER A 43 -3.78 17.49 22.73
C SER A 43 -4.11 16.03 22.46
N HIS A 44 -3.33 15.36 21.60
CA HIS A 44 -3.50 13.94 21.31
C HIS A 44 -3.34 13.08 22.56
N PHE A 45 -2.34 13.40 23.38
CA PHE A 45 -2.11 12.75 24.66
C PHE A 45 -3.27 12.91 25.64
N ALA A 46 -3.90 14.08 25.73
CA ALA A 46 -5.06 14.27 26.59
C ALA A 46 -6.31 13.59 26.03
N THR A 47 -6.60 13.75 24.74
CA THR A 47 -7.86 13.27 24.13
C THR A 47 -7.98 11.76 24.11
N GLU A 48 -6.87 11.02 24.10
CA GLU A 48 -6.88 9.55 24.10
C GLU A 48 -7.66 8.97 25.28
N ILE A 49 -7.50 9.53 26.49
CA ILE A 49 -8.23 9.05 27.69
C ILE A 49 -9.54 9.80 27.95
N LEU A 50 -9.74 10.95 27.31
CA LEU A 50 -10.93 11.80 27.50
C LEU A 50 -12.01 11.57 26.44
N SER A 51 -11.70 10.91 25.32
CA SER A 51 -12.66 10.66 24.26
C SER A 51 -13.85 9.83 24.76
N PRO A 52 -15.10 10.12 24.36
CA PRO A 52 -16.26 9.29 24.70
C PRO A 52 -16.15 7.84 24.21
N SER A 53 -15.36 7.60 23.17
CA SER A 53 -15.09 6.27 22.61
C SER A 53 -13.91 5.57 23.28
N SER A 54 -13.32 6.18 24.31
CA SER A 54 -12.16 5.64 24.98
C SER A 54 -12.51 4.43 25.83
N GLN A 55 -11.57 3.51 26.00
CA GLN A 55 -11.73 2.32 26.84
C GLN A 55 -11.66 2.63 28.35
N TYR A 56 -11.30 3.86 28.72
CA TYR A 56 -11.11 4.27 30.11
C TYR A 56 -12.40 4.87 30.66
N GLU A 57 -13.05 4.15 31.58
CA GLU A 57 -14.32 4.59 32.19
C GLU A 57 -14.12 5.77 33.17
N ASP A 58 -13.09 5.66 34.02
CA ASP A 58 -12.65 6.72 34.93
C ASP A 58 -11.26 7.24 34.51
N SER A 59 -11.20 8.52 34.18
CA SER A 59 -10.01 9.13 33.60
C SER A 59 -9.89 10.61 33.95
N HIS A 60 -8.65 11.07 34.12
CA HIS A 60 -8.36 12.45 34.47
C HIS A 60 -7.06 12.94 33.84
N VAL A 61 -7.05 14.21 33.41
CA VAL A 61 -5.86 14.88 32.89
C VAL A 61 -5.48 16.05 33.79
N PHE A 62 -4.22 16.09 34.20
CA PHE A 62 -3.61 17.21 34.92
C PHE A 62 -2.63 17.94 34.01
N ASN A 63 -2.77 19.25 33.90
CA ASN A 63 -1.85 20.09 33.15
C ASN A 63 -1.15 21.08 34.08
N VAL A 64 0.16 20.89 34.29
CA VAL A 64 1.03 21.73 35.11
C VAL A 64 1.73 22.74 34.21
N VAL A 65 1.40 24.01 34.40
CA VAL A 65 1.78 25.07 33.45
C VAL A 65 2.73 26.08 34.10
N TYR A 66 3.88 26.26 33.49
CA TYR A 66 4.92 27.23 33.81
C TYR A 66 5.10 28.31 32.71
N SER A 67 4.30 28.31 31.63
CA SER A 67 4.47 29.19 30.46
C SER A 67 3.49 30.39 30.42
N TYR A 68 3.91 31.51 29.79
CA TYR A 68 3.05 32.67 29.48
C TYR A 68 3.32 33.32 28.10
N PRO A 69 2.25 33.80 27.41
CA PRO A 69 0.85 33.51 27.69
C PRO A 69 0.62 32.01 27.56
N VAL A 70 -0.50 31.50 28.09
CA VAL A 70 -0.72 30.06 28.19
C VAL A 70 -1.05 29.45 26.81
N HIS A 71 -0.09 29.47 25.91
CA HIS A 71 -0.23 29.11 24.50
C HIS A 71 -0.67 27.65 24.34
N GLN A 72 -0.25 26.74 25.23
CA GLN A 72 -0.79 25.38 25.27
C GLN A 72 -2.28 25.33 25.63
N VAL A 73 -2.75 26.17 26.54
CA VAL A 73 -4.18 26.22 26.88
C VAL A 73 -5.01 26.71 25.71
N PHE A 74 -4.50 27.64 24.89
CA PHE A 74 -5.16 28.03 23.63
C PHE A 74 -5.30 26.86 22.64
N VAL A 75 -4.31 25.95 22.57
CA VAL A 75 -4.44 24.74 21.75
C VAL A 75 -5.59 23.87 22.25
N PHE A 76 -5.69 23.66 23.56
CA PHE A 76 -6.76 22.87 24.15
C PHE A 76 -8.16 23.47 23.94
N PHE A 77 -8.30 24.80 23.93
CA PHE A 77 -9.58 25.46 23.63
C PHE A 77 -10.14 25.14 22.25
N THR A 78 -9.28 24.80 21.30
CA THR A 78 -9.71 24.45 19.94
C THR A 78 -10.19 23.01 19.83
N ASP A 79 -9.96 22.15 20.83
CA ASP A 79 -10.42 20.76 20.81
C ASP A 79 -11.73 20.57 21.61
N PRO A 80 -12.84 20.21 20.94
CA PRO A 80 -14.14 20.03 21.59
C PRO A 80 -14.15 18.98 22.70
N ILE A 81 -13.30 17.94 22.60
CA ILE A 81 -13.24 16.86 23.59
C ILE A 81 -12.68 17.40 24.91
N ILE A 82 -11.60 18.18 24.84
CA ILE A 82 -10.98 18.75 26.03
C ILE A 82 -11.89 19.80 26.66
N LYS A 83 -12.56 20.63 25.84
CA LYS A 83 -13.55 21.59 26.34
C LYS A 83 -14.63 20.90 27.16
N LYS A 84 -15.20 19.81 26.65
CA LYS A 84 -16.19 19.02 27.38
C LYS A 84 -15.62 18.39 28.64
N ALA A 85 -14.39 17.85 28.59
CA ALA A 85 -13.74 17.27 29.78
C ALA A 85 -13.51 18.30 30.91
N ILE A 86 -13.26 19.56 30.58
CA ILE A 86 -13.17 20.65 31.56
C ILE A 86 -14.54 20.88 32.23
N GLU A 87 -15.62 20.95 31.44
CA GLU A 87 -16.99 21.09 31.95
C GLU A 87 -17.39 19.90 32.85
N ASP A 88 -16.99 18.69 32.46
CA ASP A 88 -17.20 17.43 33.18
C ASP A 88 -16.22 17.23 34.36
N ARG A 89 -15.34 18.21 34.64
CA ARG A 89 -14.33 18.18 35.71
C ARG A 89 -13.30 17.03 35.62
N LYS A 90 -13.08 16.47 34.43
CA LYS A 90 -12.06 15.45 34.13
C LYS A 90 -10.71 16.03 33.68
N PHE A 91 -10.60 17.36 33.62
CA PHE A 91 -9.37 18.07 33.26
C PHE A 91 -9.08 19.14 34.31
N THR A 92 -7.87 19.15 34.88
CA THR A 92 -7.45 20.11 35.91
C THR A 92 -6.19 20.86 35.49
N LEU A 93 -6.26 22.18 35.55
CA LEU A 93 -5.11 23.06 35.28
C LEU A 93 -4.44 23.48 36.59
N ILE A 94 -3.15 23.20 36.73
CA ILE A 94 -2.31 23.66 37.84
C ILE A 94 -1.46 24.81 37.32
N ASN A 95 -1.80 26.03 37.74
CA ASN A 95 -1.13 27.26 37.28
C ASN A 95 0.08 27.59 38.17
N CYS A 96 1.28 27.45 37.61
CA CYS A 96 2.56 27.73 38.22
C CYS A 96 3.25 28.98 37.63
N TYR A 97 2.55 29.85 36.89
CA TYR A 97 3.13 31.10 36.35
C TYR A 97 2.85 32.35 37.21
N GLY A 98 1.98 32.24 38.24
CA GLY A 98 1.62 33.33 39.16
C GLY A 98 0.19 33.89 38.97
N ILE A 99 -0.09 35.06 39.58
CA ILE A 99 -1.43 35.68 39.74
C ILE A 99 -1.93 36.38 38.44
N THR A 100 -1.74 35.78 37.27
CA THR A 100 -2.30 36.32 36.01
C THR A 100 -3.63 35.65 35.68
N GLN A 101 -4.55 36.44 35.10
CA GLN A 101 -5.93 36.03 34.81
C GLN A 101 -5.97 34.93 33.74
N SER A 102 -6.24 33.69 34.16
CA SER A 102 -6.72 32.64 33.26
C SER A 102 -8.03 33.09 32.58
N PRO A 103 -8.35 32.61 31.37
CA PRO A 103 -9.65 32.90 30.74
C PRO A 103 -10.82 32.58 31.67
N GLU A 104 -11.86 33.44 31.70
CA GLU A 104 -13.05 33.34 32.58
C GLU A 104 -13.66 31.93 32.60
N GLU A 105 -13.63 31.25 31.46
CA GLU A 105 -14.17 29.90 31.28
C GLU A 105 -13.42 28.87 32.13
N PHE A 106 -12.09 28.90 32.22
CA PHE A 106 -11.35 27.97 33.10
C PHE A 106 -11.58 28.26 34.59
N LYS A 107 -11.73 29.54 34.97
CA LYS A 107 -11.98 29.94 36.37
C LYS A 107 -13.26 29.31 36.93
N ARG A 108 -14.24 29.00 36.06
CA ARG A 108 -15.52 28.38 36.45
C ARG A 108 -15.44 26.89 36.77
N TYR A 109 -14.47 26.15 36.20
CA TYR A 109 -14.58 24.69 36.14
C TYR A 109 -13.47 23.91 36.86
N SER A 110 -12.18 24.28 36.79
CA SER A 110 -11.08 23.67 37.59
C SER A 110 -9.70 24.31 37.34
N ILE A 111 -9.30 25.31 38.14
CA ILE A 111 -7.91 25.78 38.21
C ILE A 111 -7.43 25.72 39.66
N THR A 112 -6.23 25.16 39.86
CA THR A 112 -5.52 25.29 41.13
C THR A 112 -4.32 26.21 40.95
N HIS A 113 -4.26 27.28 41.74
CA HIS A 113 -3.19 28.25 41.69
C HIS A 113 -2.09 27.90 42.69
N LEU A 114 -0.84 28.00 42.27
CA LEU A 114 0.32 27.88 43.14
C LEU A 114 0.90 29.28 43.42
N ASP A 115 0.72 29.78 44.65
CA ASP A 115 1.11 31.16 45.01
C ASP A 115 2.63 31.41 44.97
N ASN A 116 3.45 30.35 45.03
CA ASN A 116 4.90 30.43 44.95
C ASN A 116 5.45 29.30 44.06
N PRO A 117 5.59 29.53 42.75
CA PRO A 117 5.96 28.48 41.80
C PRO A 117 7.42 28.02 41.87
N ASN A 118 8.26 28.75 42.60
CA ASN A 118 9.68 28.42 42.78
C ASN A 118 9.89 27.40 43.93
N ASP A 119 8.83 27.11 44.68
CA ASP A 119 8.82 26.12 45.76
C ASP A 119 8.38 24.75 45.23
N VAL A 120 9.38 23.96 44.81
CA VAL A 120 9.20 22.58 44.34
C VAL A 120 8.56 21.65 45.37
N ASN A 121 8.75 21.91 46.68
CA ASN A 121 8.16 21.09 47.72
C ASN A 121 6.66 21.36 47.83
N LYS A 122 6.25 22.63 47.73
CA LYS A 122 4.84 23.02 47.70
C LYS A 122 4.16 22.47 46.44
N LEU A 123 4.81 22.53 45.27
CA LEU A 123 4.27 21.93 44.05
C LEU A 123 4.10 20.41 44.20
N ARG A 124 5.11 19.71 44.73
CA ARG A 124 5.05 18.26 44.94
C ARG A 124 3.91 17.86 45.88
N TYR A 125 3.77 18.58 47.00
CA TYR A 125 2.68 18.35 47.93
C TYR A 125 1.32 18.56 47.24
N LEU A 126 1.17 19.65 46.49
CA LEU A 126 -0.04 19.97 45.75
C LEU A 126 -0.40 18.88 44.72
N ILE A 127 0.58 18.39 43.97
CA ILE A 127 0.38 17.33 42.98
C ILE A 127 -0.13 16.05 43.66
N GLY A 128 0.48 15.64 44.76
CA GLY A 128 0.05 14.46 45.52
C GLY A 128 -1.39 14.61 46.03
N THR A 129 -1.69 15.74 46.69
CA THR A 129 -3.02 16.02 47.25
C THR A 129 -4.10 16.07 46.18
N ILE A 130 -3.89 16.82 45.09
CA ILE A 130 -4.89 16.94 44.02
C ILE A 130 -5.14 15.58 43.36
N ARG A 131 -4.09 14.78 43.15
CA ARG A 131 -4.24 13.45 42.58
C ARG A 131 -5.13 12.58 43.46
N GLU A 132 -4.87 12.53 44.76
CA GLU A 132 -5.66 11.75 45.71
C GLU A 132 -7.12 12.24 45.82
N GLU A 133 -7.35 13.55 45.71
CA GLU A 133 -8.70 14.13 45.75
C GLU A 133 -9.53 13.83 44.49
N LYS A 134 -8.89 13.72 43.33
CA LYS A 134 -9.58 13.62 42.03
C LYS A 134 -9.62 12.21 41.45
N CYS A 135 -8.65 11.38 41.80
CA CYS A 135 -8.41 10.10 41.14
C CYS A 135 -8.42 8.96 42.17
N GLY A 136 -9.41 8.07 42.08
CA GLY A 136 -9.52 6.87 42.90
C GLY A 136 -8.64 5.72 42.42
N GLU A 137 -8.79 4.55 43.06
CA GLU A 137 -8.14 3.31 42.63
C GLU A 137 -8.64 2.91 41.23
N GLY A 138 -7.70 2.72 40.28
CA GLY A 138 -8.03 2.39 38.89
C GLY A 138 -8.29 3.59 37.96
N CYS A 139 -8.23 4.83 38.46
CA CYS A 139 -8.38 6.03 37.63
C CYS A 139 -7.21 6.19 36.66
N SER A 140 -7.51 6.26 35.36
CA SER A 140 -6.49 6.41 34.31
C SER A 140 -6.05 7.86 34.19
N THR A 141 -4.81 8.14 34.59
CA THR A 141 -4.36 9.50 34.82
C THR A 141 -3.21 9.89 33.89
N ARG A 142 -3.31 11.09 33.29
CA ARG A 142 -2.25 11.69 32.49
C ARG A 142 -1.81 13.03 33.04
N TRP A 143 -0.50 13.21 33.17
CA TRP A 143 0.13 14.47 33.57
C TRP A 143 0.82 15.11 32.38
N ILE A 144 0.63 16.41 32.20
CA ILE A 144 1.27 17.22 31.17
C ILE A 144 2.04 18.33 31.88
N PHE A 145 3.36 18.38 31.68
CA PHE A 145 4.24 19.39 32.26
C PHE A 145 4.73 20.34 31.15
N ASP A 146 4.15 21.54 31.08
CA ASP A 146 4.42 22.56 30.07
C ASP A 146 5.10 23.80 30.67
N ASP A 147 6.40 24.00 30.50
CA ASP A 147 7.42 23.05 30.05
C ASP A 147 8.57 23.04 31.07
N ILE A 148 9.49 22.08 30.96
CA ILE A 148 10.65 21.99 31.86
C ILE A 148 11.52 23.25 31.72
N THR A 149 11.61 23.82 30.52
CA THR A 149 12.42 25.01 30.25
C THR A 149 11.96 26.22 31.07
N ASN A 150 10.67 26.51 31.08
CA ASN A 150 10.08 27.56 31.91
C ASN A 150 10.11 27.21 33.40
N MET A 151 9.98 25.92 33.76
CA MET A 151 10.16 25.47 35.14
C MET A 151 11.57 25.78 35.66
N VAL A 152 12.60 25.54 34.85
CA VAL A 152 14.00 25.90 35.18
C VAL A 152 14.16 27.41 35.33
N ILE A 153 13.53 28.22 34.48
CA ILE A 153 13.55 29.69 34.58
C ILE A 153 12.95 30.15 35.90
N SER A 154 11.78 29.63 36.29
CA SER A 154 11.10 30.00 37.54
C SER A 154 11.91 29.55 38.77
N ILE A 155 12.32 28.28 38.81
CA ILE A 155 13.05 27.72 39.98
C ILE A 155 14.48 28.25 40.08
N GLY A 156 15.08 28.62 38.94
CA GLY A 156 16.45 29.16 38.85
C GLY A 156 17.56 28.12 38.97
N SER A 157 17.27 26.82 38.84
CA SER A 157 18.28 25.76 38.99
C SER A 157 17.91 24.46 38.26
N GLU A 158 18.75 24.05 37.31
CA GLU A 158 18.65 22.77 36.60
C GLU A 158 18.72 21.58 37.58
N ASP A 159 19.64 21.58 38.55
CA ASP A 159 19.80 20.49 39.53
C ASP A 159 18.58 20.33 40.44
N ARG A 160 17.97 21.44 40.90
CA ARG A 160 16.74 21.38 41.70
C ARG A 160 15.57 20.83 40.90
N VAL A 161 15.49 21.15 39.61
CA VAL A 161 14.47 20.60 38.69
C VAL A 161 14.69 19.12 38.45
N LEU A 162 15.94 18.66 38.24
CA LEU A 162 16.24 17.23 38.13
C LEU A 162 15.83 16.46 39.38
N GLN A 163 16.12 17.00 40.58
CA GLN A 163 15.73 16.37 41.83
C GLN A 163 14.20 16.26 41.94
N PHE A 164 13.47 17.34 41.64
CA PHE A 164 12.01 17.33 41.62
C PHE A 164 11.44 16.32 40.62
N LEU A 165 11.93 16.30 39.38
CA LEU A 165 11.46 15.38 38.35
C LEU A 165 11.71 13.92 38.71
N ARG A 166 12.83 13.62 39.39
CA ARG A 166 13.09 12.26 39.90
C ARG A 166 12.02 11.80 40.88
N GLU A 167 11.60 12.68 41.78
CA GLU A 167 10.52 12.41 42.72
C GLU A 167 9.17 12.29 42.01
N MET A 168 8.92 13.13 40.99
CA MET A 168 7.72 13.03 40.18
C MET A 168 7.63 11.72 39.41
N PHE A 169 8.73 11.26 38.79
CA PHE A 169 8.75 9.99 38.07
C PHE A 169 8.51 8.80 39.01
N TYR A 170 8.93 8.90 40.27
CA TYR A 170 8.59 7.92 41.29
C TYR A 170 7.08 7.92 41.59
N ILE A 171 6.45 9.09 41.74
CA ILE A 171 5.00 9.22 41.93
C ILE A 171 4.24 8.59 40.76
N LEU A 172 4.61 8.92 39.51
CA LEU A 172 3.98 8.36 38.31
C LEU A 172 4.02 6.83 38.32
N LYS A 173 5.18 6.23 38.62
CA LYS A 173 5.35 4.77 38.70
C LYS A 173 4.52 4.13 39.81
N THR A 174 4.47 4.75 40.98
CA THR A 174 3.71 4.23 42.13
C THR A 174 2.23 4.09 41.81
N TYR A 175 1.69 5.05 41.05
CA TYR A 175 0.27 5.10 40.73
C TYR A 175 -0.10 4.53 39.35
N GLY A 176 0.89 4.24 38.50
CA GLY A 176 0.67 3.82 37.13
C GLY A 176 0.31 4.95 36.17
N ASP A 177 0.45 6.20 36.58
CA ASP A 177 0.12 7.38 35.77
C ASP A 177 1.14 7.61 34.65
N LEU A 178 0.70 8.15 33.51
CA LEU A 178 1.61 8.59 32.46
C LEU A 178 1.93 10.08 32.60
N GLY A 179 3.20 10.45 32.41
CA GLY A 179 3.63 11.84 32.42
C GLY A 179 4.30 12.26 31.11
N LEU A 180 3.84 13.36 30.52
CA LEU A 180 4.39 13.98 29.33
C LEU A 180 5.14 15.27 29.70
N PHE A 181 6.40 15.34 29.31
CA PHE A 181 7.32 16.41 29.65
C PHE A 181 7.96 16.99 28.39
N TYR A 182 8.16 18.31 28.38
CA TYR A 182 8.78 19.03 27.26
C TYR A 182 10.06 19.72 27.69
N VAL A 183 11.09 19.68 26.84
CA VAL A 183 12.29 20.49 27.02
C VAL A 183 12.80 20.99 25.68
N ASP A 184 13.17 22.28 25.62
CA ASP A 184 13.91 22.83 24.48
C ASP A 184 15.40 22.57 24.69
N SER A 185 15.98 21.66 23.90
CA SER A 185 17.37 21.21 24.09
C SER A 185 18.38 22.34 23.90
N THR A 186 18.08 23.30 23.04
CA THR A 186 18.93 24.45 22.74
C THR A 186 18.98 25.49 23.86
N ALA A 187 18.04 25.45 24.81
CA ALA A 187 17.97 26.38 25.93
C ALA A 187 18.79 25.92 27.17
N HIS A 188 19.33 24.70 27.15
CA HIS A 188 19.91 24.05 28.33
C HIS A 188 21.29 23.45 28.09
N SER A 189 21.99 23.13 29.18
CA SER A 189 23.27 22.45 29.10
C SER A 189 23.11 21.02 28.53
N PRO A 190 24.05 20.53 27.70
CA PRO A 190 24.00 19.14 27.21
C PRO A 190 23.95 18.12 28.35
N LYS A 191 24.64 18.40 29.45
CA LYS A 191 24.62 17.56 30.66
C LYS A 191 23.21 17.43 31.25
N PHE A 192 22.46 18.53 31.32
CA PHE A 192 21.09 18.52 31.84
C PHE A 192 20.15 17.73 30.95
N VAL A 193 20.18 17.98 29.63
CA VAL A 193 19.36 17.26 28.64
C VAL A 193 19.64 15.76 28.69
N SER A 194 20.92 15.35 28.64
CA SER A 194 21.29 13.93 28.76
C SER A 194 20.92 13.31 30.11
N SER A 195 20.91 14.09 31.20
CA SER A 195 20.44 13.59 32.50
C SER A 195 18.93 13.31 32.47
N LEU A 196 18.13 14.21 31.89
CA LEU A 196 16.69 14.01 31.69
C LEU A 196 16.40 12.78 30.83
N GLU A 197 17.03 12.68 29.66
CA GLU A 197 16.87 11.56 28.73
C GLU A 197 17.17 10.20 29.41
N ASN A 198 18.16 10.17 30.29
CA ASN A 198 18.52 8.96 31.05
C ASN A 198 17.51 8.60 32.13
N MET A 199 16.91 9.61 32.78
CA MET A 199 15.95 9.43 33.87
C MET A 199 14.59 8.90 33.41
N VAL A 200 14.17 9.23 32.18
CA VAL A 200 12.85 8.86 31.68
C VAL A 200 12.79 7.48 31.02
N GLU A 201 11.59 6.95 30.81
CA GLU A 201 11.36 5.67 30.14
C GLU A 201 11.31 5.82 28.61
N THR A 202 10.70 6.91 28.15
CA THR A 202 10.46 7.18 26.73
C THR A 202 11.04 8.54 26.33
N VAL A 203 11.79 8.58 25.22
CA VAL A 203 12.36 9.82 24.65
C VAL A 203 11.95 9.94 23.20
N ILE A 204 11.34 11.07 22.87
CA ILE A 204 10.91 11.45 21.52
C ILE A 204 11.66 12.74 21.17
N ASN A 205 12.50 12.69 20.14
CA ASN A 205 13.20 13.86 19.65
C ASN A 205 12.41 14.50 18.52
N LEU A 206 12.26 15.81 18.59
CA LEU A 206 11.70 16.65 17.54
C LEU A 206 12.80 17.53 16.97
N SER A 207 12.97 17.45 15.67
CA SER A 207 13.92 18.28 14.93
C SER A 207 13.24 19.03 13.79
N VAL A 208 13.92 20.01 13.23
CA VAL A 208 13.45 20.72 12.03
C VAL A 208 14.50 20.63 10.94
N LYS A 209 14.07 20.22 9.75
CA LYS A 209 14.90 20.32 8.54
C LYS A 209 14.47 21.55 7.76
N ASP A 210 15.44 22.38 7.37
CA ASP A 210 15.23 23.48 6.44
C ASP A 210 15.34 22.93 5.02
N VAL A 211 14.21 22.93 4.31
CA VAL A 211 14.16 22.58 2.90
C VAL A 211 13.62 23.81 2.17
N SER A 212 14.51 24.54 1.49
CA SER A 212 14.15 25.71 0.68
C SER A 212 13.35 26.78 1.45
N SER A 213 13.79 27.13 2.66
CA SER A 213 13.15 28.11 3.54
C SER A 213 11.79 27.66 4.12
N VAL A 214 11.46 26.38 3.98
CA VAL A 214 10.31 25.75 4.66
C VAL A 214 10.86 24.85 5.76
N PHE A 215 10.45 25.13 7.00
CA PHE A 215 10.77 24.31 8.15
C PHE A 215 9.84 23.09 8.22
N ILE A 216 10.39 21.91 7.97
CA ILE A 216 9.67 20.64 8.05
C ILE A 216 10.04 19.95 9.37
N PRO A 217 9.10 19.84 10.31
CA PRO A 217 9.38 19.19 11.59
C PRO A 217 9.39 17.68 11.44
N HIS A 218 10.34 17.04 12.10
CA HIS A 218 10.57 15.60 12.14
C HIS A 218 10.48 15.10 13.57
N LEU A 219 9.99 13.87 13.73
CA LEU A 219 9.90 13.16 15.00
C LEU A 219 10.73 11.89 14.91
N ARG A 220 11.46 11.55 15.98
CA ARG A 220 12.15 10.28 16.13
C ARG A 220 11.96 9.71 17.53
N CYS A 221 11.53 8.46 17.62
CA CYS A 221 11.57 7.72 18.88
C CYS A 221 13.02 7.26 19.15
N VAL A 222 13.62 7.78 20.21
CA VAL A 222 15.02 7.49 20.59
C VAL A 222 15.08 6.37 21.62
N LYS A 223 14.07 6.30 22.50
CA LYS A 223 14.06 5.38 23.62
C LYS A 223 12.62 5.00 23.97
N ASN A 224 12.36 3.72 24.19
CA ASN A 224 11.17 3.19 24.86
C ASN A 224 11.57 1.90 25.59
N ARG A 225 11.65 1.93 26.92
CA ARG A 225 12.31 0.84 27.70
C ARG A 225 11.49 -0.45 27.85
N PHE A 226 10.19 -0.46 27.57
CA PHE A 226 9.31 -1.51 28.13
C PHE A 226 8.35 -2.21 27.14
N PHE A 227 8.37 -1.92 25.83
CA PHE A 227 7.61 -2.69 24.83
C PHE A 227 8.47 -3.69 24.06
N GLY A 228 7.89 -4.89 23.87
CA GLY A 228 8.56 -6.10 23.40
C GLY A 228 8.64 -6.25 21.88
N GLU A 229 8.61 -5.16 21.12
CA GLU A 229 8.97 -5.14 19.69
C GLU A 229 10.21 -4.26 19.51
N GLU A 230 10.99 -4.48 18.44
CA GLU A 230 12.14 -3.64 18.14
C GLU A 230 11.70 -2.16 18.05
N LEU A 231 12.38 -1.28 18.79
CA LEU A 231 12.16 0.15 18.68
C LEU A 231 12.48 0.58 17.25
N ILE A 232 11.45 0.98 16.51
CA ILE A 232 11.60 1.48 15.15
C ILE A 232 12.08 2.94 15.23
N SER A 233 13.40 3.13 15.16
CA SER A 233 14.05 4.45 15.36
C SER A 233 14.46 5.12 14.06
N TYR A 234 13.48 5.52 13.25
CA TYR A 234 13.70 6.41 12.09
C TYR A 234 13.02 7.78 12.29
N GLU A 235 13.48 8.78 11.54
CA GLU A 235 12.88 10.12 11.55
C GLU A 235 11.62 10.15 10.67
N VAL A 236 10.53 10.69 11.20
CA VAL A 236 9.25 10.82 10.49
C VAL A 236 8.86 12.28 10.43
N PRO A 237 8.76 12.89 9.24
CA PRO A 237 8.24 14.24 9.16
C PRO A 237 6.74 14.26 9.46
N TYR A 238 6.29 15.40 9.97
CA TYR A 238 4.89 15.64 10.26
C TYR A 238 4.52 17.07 9.93
N THR A 239 3.22 17.33 9.90
CA THR A 239 2.67 18.68 9.77
C THR A 239 1.63 18.92 10.85
N VAL A 240 1.35 20.19 11.14
CA VAL A 240 0.22 20.57 11.99
C VAL A 240 -0.91 21.09 11.11
N GLN A 241 -2.07 20.45 11.19
CA GLN A 241 -3.27 20.85 10.42
C GLN A 241 -4.45 21.05 11.36
N LYS A 242 -5.06 22.23 11.32
CA LYS A 242 -6.18 22.59 12.21
C LYS A 242 -5.89 22.26 13.70
N GLY A 243 -4.65 22.48 14.13
CA GLY A 243 -4.20 22.19 15.50
C GLY A 243 -3.95 20.71 15.82
N LYS A 244 -3.86 19.82 14.84
CA LYS A 244 -3.54 18.39 15.06
C LYS A 244 -2.26 17.99 14.33
N ILE A 245 -1.42 17.19 15.01
CA ILE A 245 -0.29 16.50 14.39
C ILE A 245 -0.81 15.50 13.36
N VAL A 246 -0.25 15.54 12.14
CA VAL A 246 -0.48 14.58 11.05
C VAL A 246 0.88 14.08 10.56
N MET A 247 1.14 12.79 10.71
CA MET A 247 2.43 12.16 10.39
C MET A 247 2.53 11.82 8.88
N GLN A 248 3.75 11.74 8.33
CA GLN A 248 3.95 11.52 6.89
C GLN A 248 3.43 10.17 6.36
N SER A 249 3.42 9.11 7.16
CA SER A 249 2.76 7.86 6.77
C SER A 249 1.29 8.02 6.42
N ASP A 250 0.64 9.08 6.93
CA ASP A 250 -0.77 9.41 6.72
C ASP A 250 -0.96 10.46 5.61
N ILE A 251 0.12 10.93 4.97
CA ILE A 251 0.10 12.05 3.99
C ILE A 251 -0.47 11.63 2.63
N PHE A 252 -0.31 10.36 2.22
CA PHE A 252 -0.79 9.91 0.90
C PHE A 252 -2.31 9.75 0.82
N ASP A 253 -3.02 9.84 1.94
CA ASP A 253 -4.48 9.74 1.97
C ASP A 253 -5.19 11.06 1.60
N ASN A 254 -4.47 12.18 1.47
CA ASN A 254 -5.05 13.49 1.20
C ASN A 254 -4.17 14.37 0.29
N PHE A 255 -4.71 14.77 -0.87
CA PHE A 255 -4.04 15.64 -1.84
C PHE A 255 -3.56 16.98 -1.27
N GLU A 256 -4.32 17.59 -0.35
CA GLU A 256 -3.89 18.85 0.29
C GLU A 256 -2.60 18.70 1.10
N SER A 257 -2.28 17.48 1.52
CA SER A 257 -1.03 17.16 2.19
C SER A 257 0.12 17.04 1.20
N THR A 258 -0.09 16.35 0.07
CA THR A 258 0.88 16.30 -1.05
C THR A 258 1.22 17.70 -1.55
N LYS A 259 0.20 18.56 -1.73
CA LYS A 259 0.36 19.94 -2.19
C LYS A 259 1.25 20.80 -1.30
N LYS A 260 1.16 20.66 0.03
CA LYS A 260 2.00 21.43 0.97
C LYS A 260 3.48 21.04 0.94
N ASN A 261 3.78 19.84 0.44
CA ASN A 261 5.14 19.33 0.30
C ASN A 261 5.69 19.49 -1.12
N LEU A 262 4.91 20.09 -2.03
CA LEU A 262 5.32 20.42 -3.38
C LEU A 262 6.04 21.78 -3.36
N ILE A 263 7.35 21.77 -3.53
CA ILE A 263 8.20 22.95 -3.41
C ILE A 263 8.85 23.22 -4.75
N ILE A 264 8.93 24.50 -5.16
CA ILE A 264 9.74 24.91 -6.31
C ILE A 264 11.09 25.39 -5.76
N GLN A 265 12.15 24.67 -6.09
CA GLN A 265 13.53 25.02 -5.76
C GLN A 265 13.94 26.32 -6.51
N PRO A 266 14.89 27.12 -5.99
CA PRO A 266 15.40 28.32 -6.66
C PRO A 266 15.93 28.10 -8.09
N GLY A 267 16.26 26.85 -8.44
CA GLY A 267 16.66 26.42 -9.79
C GLY A 267 15.50 26.06 -10.74
N GLY A 268 14.24 26.22 -10.32
CA GLY A 268 13.05 25.89 -11.11
C GLY A 268 12.63 24.41 -11.07
N THR A 269 13.36 23.57 -10.34
CA THR A 269 13.00 22.16 -10.12
C THR A 269 11.83 22.04 -9.15
N ILE A 270 10.86 21.19 -9.46
CA ILE A 270 9.78 20.86 -8.53
C ILE A 270 10.25 19.70 -7.67
N GLU A 271 10.24 19.85 -6.36
CA GLU A 271 10.57 18.81 -5.41
C GLU A 271 9.30 18.39 -4.67
N LEU A 272 9.13 17.09 -4.47
CA LEU A 272 8.12 16.51 -3.59
C LEU A 272 8.79 15.41 -2.78
N PHE A 273 8.74 15.51 -1.45
CA PHE A 273 9.33 14.51 -0.54
C PHE A 273 10.82 14.19 -0.81
N GLY A 274 11.66 15.21 -1.08
CA GLY A 274 13.10 15.01 -1.30
C GLY A 274 13.45 14.31 -2.62
N SER A 275 12.53 14.30 -3.57
CA SER A 275 12.74 13.79 -4.92
C SER A 275 12.28 14.84 -5.94
N ASP A 276 12.97 14.90 -7.07
CA ASP A 276 12.67 15.83 -8.16
C ASP A 276 11.51 15.29 -9.00
N TYR A 277 10.55 16.17 -9.31
CA TYR A 277 9.35 15.89 -10.09
C TYR A 277 9.22 16.86 -11.26
N ILE A 278 8.48 16.42 -12.27
CA ILE A 278 8.04 17.24 -13.39
C ILE A 278 6.52 17.16 -13.45
N ILE A 279 5.87 18.32 -13.54
CA ILE A 279 4.43 18.38 -13.82
C ILE A 279 4.23 18.27 -15.33
N THR A 280 3.50 17.24 -15.75
CA THR A 280 3.15 17.02 -17.15
C THR A 280 1.64 16.94 -17.33
N THR A 281 1.16 17.22 -18.54
CA THR A 281 -0.26 17.10 -18.85
C THR A 281 -0.61 15.65 -19.17
N LYS A 282 -1.78 15.19 -18.70
CA LYS A 282 -2.31 13.85 -19.03
C LYS A 282 -2.38 13.63 -20.55
N GLN A 283 -2.72 14.67 -21.32
CA GLN A 283 -2.75 14.59 -22.79
C GLN A 283 -1.35 14.39 -23.40
N GLY A 284 -0.32 15.04 -22.85
CA GLY A 284 1.07 14.85 -23.29
C GLY A 284 1.52 13.40 -23.07
N LEU A 285 1.24 12.86 -21.89
CA LEU A 285 1.54 11.46 -21.57
C LEU A 285 0.84 10.50 -22.55
N ILE A 286 -0.48 10.68 -22.76
CA ILE A 286 -1.26 9.87 -23.72
C ILE A 286 -0.65 9.92 -25.12
N LYS A 287 -0.28 11.11 -25.63
CA LYS A 287 0.30 11.26 -26.97
C LYS A 287 1.64 10.54 -27.09
N ASN A 288 2.52 10.66 -26.09
CA ASN A 288 3.83 10.01 -26.10
C ASN A 288 3.68 8.48 -26.03
N THR A 289 2.87 7.98 -25.11
CA THR A 289 2.60 6.55 -24.98
C THR A 289 1.97 5.98 -26.24
N LYS A 290 0.99 6.67 -26.83
CA LYS A 290 0.36 6.23 -28.07
C LYS A 290 1.35 6.23 -29.25
N ALA A 291 2.15 7.29 -29.40
CA ALA A 291 3.14 7.36 -30.46
C ALA A 291 4.14 6.20 -30.33
N TYR A 292 4.57 5.88 -29.11
CA TYR A 292 5.44 4.72 -28.89
C TYR A 292 4.72 3.40 -29.23
N TYR A 293 3.51 3.19 -28.72
CA TYR A 293 2.66 2.04 -28.98
C TYR A 293 2.45 1.78 -30.48
N ASP A 294 2.21 2.83 -31.27
CA ASP A 294 1.98 2.72 -32.71
C ASP A 294 3.28 2.50 -33.51
N SER A 295 4.43 2.92 -32.97
CA SER A 295 5.71 2.94 -33.70
C SER A 295 6.47 1.61 -33.71
N VAL A 296 6.17 0.72 -32.77
CA VAL A 296 6.86 -0.57 -32.62
C VAL A 296 5.85 -1.71 -32.56
N ASN A 297 6.33 -2.96 -32.74
CA ASN A 297 5.48 -4.11 -32.44
C ASN A 297 5.15 -4.14 -30.94
N TYR A 298 3.98 -4.66 -30.60
CA TYR A 298 3.46 -4.64 -29.23
C TYR A 298 4.39 -5.30 -28.22
N ASP A 299 5.07 -6.38 -28.59
CA ASP A 299 5.95 -7.11 -27.67
C ASP A 299 7.15 -6.24 -27.28
N THR A 300 7.68 -5.47 -28.24
CA THR A 300 8.74 -4.47 -28.00
C THR A 300 8.22 -3.32 -27.14
N TYR A 301 7.04 -2.79 -27.44
CA TYR A 301 6.39 -1.75 -26.64
C TYR A 301 6.26 -2.19 -25.18
N ARG A 302 5.63 -3.35 -24.94
CA ARG A 302 5.40 -3.91 -23.61
C ARG A 302 6.72 -4.06 -22.87
N LYS A 303 7.70 -4.70 -23.50
CA LYS A 303 9.00 -5.00 -22.88
C LYS A 303 9.70 -3.74 -22.40
N VAL A 304 9.93 -2.78 -23.30
CA VAL A 304 10.68 -1.57 -22.96
C VAL A 304 9.93 -0.74 -21.92
N SER A 305 8.60 -0.64 -22.05
CA SER A 305 7.78 0.09 -21.08
C SER A 305 7.84 -0.58 -19.71
N PHE A 306 7.72 -1.91 -19.65
CA PHE A 306 7.78 -2.70 -18.42
C PHE A 306 9.17 -2.61 -17.76
N ASP A 307 10.25 -2.80 -18.52
CA ASP A 307 11.62 -2.71 -18.01
C ASP A 307 11.92 -1.29 -17.47
N ASN A 308 11.47 -0.24 -18.18
CA ASN A 308 11.56 1.14 -17.68
C ASN A 308 10.79 1.31 -16.37
N GLY A 309 9.60 0.72 -16.31
CA GLY A 309 8.79 0.66 -15.10
C GLY A 309 9.52 0.00 -13.93
N ILE A 310 10.23 -1.12 -14.13
CA ILE A 310 10.99 -1.80 -13.07
C ILE A 310 12.01 -0.85 -12.45
N GLU A 311 12.83 -0.21 -13.27
CA GLU A 311 13.86 0.71 -12.80
C GLU A 311 13.23 1.91 -12.06
N MET A 312 12.14 2.45 -12.58
CA MET A 312 11.38 3.50 -11.91
C MET A 312 10.80 3.02 -10.57
N GLY A 313 10.23 1.81 -10.51
CA GLY A 313 9.69 1.22 -9.30
C GLY A 313 10.74 1.00 -8.22
N LYS A 314 11.92 0.49 -8.59
CA LYS A 314 13.08 0.34 -7.69
C LYS A 314 13.55 1.69 -7.15
N SER A 315 13.65 2.70 -8.01
CA SER A 315 14.03 4.06 -7.62
C SER A 315 13.00 4.69 -6.68
N ILE A 316 11.71 4.57 -7.00
CA ILE A 316 10.61 5.02 -6.14
C ILE A 316 10.66 4.32 -4.80
N TYR A 317 10.84 3.00 -4.76
CA TYR A 317 10.97 2.24 -3.52
C TYR A 317 12.14 2.73 -2.67
N GLN A 318 13.33 2.92 -3.27
CA GLN A 318 14.48 3.44 -2.55
C GLN A 318 14.22 4.84 -1.98
N ASN A 319 13.55 5.72 -2.73
CA ASN A 319 13.19 7.04 -2.23
C ASN A 319 12.12 6.96 -1.14
N PHE A 320 11.08 6.14 -1.30
CA PHE A 320 9.98 6.00 -0.34
C PHE A 320 10.41 5.30 0.95
N VAL A 321 11.00 4.12 0.85
CA VAL A 321 11.37 3.31 2.01
C VAL A 321 12.65 3.84 2.67
N ASN A 322 13.66 4.29 1.91
CA ASN A 322 14.91 4.73 2.54
C ASN A 322 14.90 6.22 2.92
N LYS A 323 14.30 7.12 2.12
CA LYS A 323 14.27 8.56 2.45
C LYS A 323 13.06 8.97 3.28
N LEU A 324 11.89 8.35 3.05
CA LEU A 324 10.66 8.64 3.80
C LEU A 324 10.39 7.63 4.91
N HIS A 325 11.28 6.65 5.07
CA HIS A 325 11.26 5.66 6.14
C HIS A 325 9.90 4.93 6.28
N THR A 326 9.20 4.71 5.18
CA THR A 326 7.91 4.01 5.18
C THR A 326 8.08 2.52 5.47
N ASN A 327 7.05 1.86 5.99
CA ASN A 327 7.10 0.41 6.21
C ASN A 327 7.24 -0.32 4.86
N SER A 328 8.31 -1.10 4.72
CA SER A 328 8.58 -1.91 3.53
C SER A 328 7.43 -2.84 3.13
N GLU A 329 6.67 -3.38 4.10
CA GLU A 329 5.55 -4.28 3.83
C GLU A 329 4.31 -3.54 3.28
N THR A 330 4.15 -2.24 3.59
CA THR A 330 3.03 -1.42 3.10
C THR A 330 3.40 -0.58 1.87
N ALA A 331 4.65 -0.62 1.42
CA ALA A 331 5.18 0.26 0.39
C ALA A 331 4.35 0.23 -0.91
N LEU A 332 3.83 -0.93 -1.33
CA LEU A 332 2.97 -1.03 -2.50
C LEU A 332 1.63 -0.28 -2.30
N ASN A 333 1.02 -0.41 -1.12
CA ASN A 333 -0.20 0.30 -0.78
C ASN A 333 0.05 1.81 -0.71
N ASP A 334 1.13 2.23 -0.07
CA ASP A 334 1.50 3.64 0.06
C ASP A 334 1.80 4.26 -1.31
N LEU A 335 2.39 3.49 -2.23
CA LEU A 335 2.60 3.92 -3.61
C LEU A 335 1.28 4.11 -4.37
N THR A 336 0.31 3.20 -4.23
CA THR A 336 -1.00 3.40 -4.88
C THR A 336 -1.67 4.69 -4.42
N LYS A 337 -1.62 4.98 -3.12
CA LYS A 337 -2.12 6.24 -2.55
C LYS A 337 -1.37 7.46 -3.09
N LEU A 338 -0.04 7.39 -3.20
CA LEU A 338 0.74 8.45 -3.83
C LEU A 338 0.27 8.72 -5.25
N PHE A 339 0.19 7.69 -6.10
CA PHE A 339 -0.22 7.84 -7.49
C PHE A 339 -1.65 8.40 -7.62
N ASN A 340 -2.54 8.05 -6.69
CA ASN A 340 -3.86 8.66 -6.60
C ASN A 340 -3.77 10.17 -6.35
N SER A 341 -2.91 10.58 -5.41
CA SER A 341 -2.68 12.00 -5.11
C SER A 341 -2.00 12.75 -6.27
N LEU A 342 -1.22 12.07 -7.12
CA LEU A 342 -0.57 12.67 -8.28
C LEU A 342 -1.49 12.76 -9.51
N GLY A 343 -2.75 12.35 -9.40
CA GLY A 343 -3.74 12.48 -10.48
C GLY A 343 -3.58 11.44 -11.60
N MET A 344 -2.91 10.32 -11.32
CA MET A 344 -2.77 9.20 -12.28
C MET A 344 -4.11 8.46 -12.50
N GLY A 345 -5.08 8.64 -11.61
CA GLY A 345 -6.33 7.88 -11.52
C GLY A 345 -6.48 7.29 -10.13
N THR A 346 -7.45 6.41 -9.92
CA THR A 346 -7.62 5.68 -8.66
C THR A 346 -7.07 4.27 -8.80
N LEU A 347 -5.97 4.01 -8.12
CA LEU A 347 -5.37 2.70 -7.94
C LEU A 347 -5.73 2.14 -6.56
N SER A 348 -6.09 0.86 -6.54
CA SER A 348 -6.40 0.13 -5.32
C SER A 348 -5.87 -1.30 -5.40
N THR A 349 -5.45 -1.83 -4.27
CA THR A 349 -5.06 -3.24 -4.12
C THR A 349 -6.28 -4.07 -3.75
N GLU A 350 -6.74 -4.94 -4.65
CA GLU A 350 -7.84 -5.87 -4.38
C GLU A 350 -7.35 -7.06 -3.56
N LYS A 351 -6.16 -7.56 -3.89
CA LYS A 351 -5.52 -8.68 -3.18
C LYS A 351 -4.01 -8.50 -3.15
N LEU A 352 -3.41 -8.60 -1.97
CA LEU A 352 -1.96 -8.54 -1.82
C LEU A 352 -1.52 -9.55 -0.77
N ASP A 353 -0.81 -10.59 -1.21
CA ASP A 353 -0.19 -11.60 -0.37
C ASP A 353 1.19 -11.90 -0.95
N LEU A 354 2.18 -11.09 -0.53
CA LEU A 354 3.56 -11.18 -1.03
C LEU A 354 4.20 -12.53 -0.66
N LYS A 355 3.80 -13.15 0.46
CA LYS A 355 4.29 -14.47 0.89
C LYS A 355 3.79 -15.58 -0.03
N LYS A 356 2.56 -15.46 -0.53
CA LYS A 356 2.00 -16.39 -1.53
C LYS A 356 2.26 -15.97 -2.97
N GLY A 357 3.01 -14.89 -3.20
CA GLY A 357 3.36 -14.43 -4.54
C GLY A 357 2.17 -13.90 -5.35
N VAL A 358 1.14 -13.32 -4.69
CA VAL A 358 -0.06 -12.83 -5.39
C VAL A 358 -0.27 -11.34 -5.13
N ALA A 359 -0.40 -10.57 -6.20
CA ALA A 359 -0.84 -9.18 -6.19
C ALA A 359 -1.90 -8.93 -7.28
N ILE A 360 -3.03 -8.34 -6.91
CA ILE A 360 -4.10 -7.91 -7.84
C ILE A 360 -4.40 -6.46 -7.53
N LEU A 361 -4.23 -5.61 -8.55
CA LEU A 361 -4.50 -4.17 -8.46
C LEU A 361 -5.53 -3.77 -9.52
N HIS A 362 -6.40 -2.84 -9.13
CA HIS A 362 -7.36 -2.21 -10.03
C HIS A 362 -7.02 -0.73 -10.21
N GLY A 363 -7.19 -0.25 -11.43
CA GLY A 363 -6.97 1.13 -11.81
C GLY A 363 -8.19 1.71 -12.51
N HIS A 364 -8.73 2.79 -11.98
CA HIS A 364 -9.86 3.53 -12.55
C HIS A 364 -9.44 4.92 -13.00
N GLY A 365 -9.86 5.33 -14.20
CA GLY A 365 -9.56 6.66 -14.71
C GLY A 365 -8.07 6.89 -15.00
N LEU A 366 -7.30 5.82 -15.25
CA LEU A 366 -5.93 5.90 -15.72
C LEU A 366 -5.83 6.67 -17.05
N PHE A 367 -4.62 7.00 -17.49
CA PHE A 367 -4.44 7.69 -18.77
C PHE A 367 -4.65 6.72 -19.94
N HIS A 368 -5.58 7.02 -20.84
CA HIS A 368 -5.86 6.12 -21.95
C HIS A 368 -6.39 6.85 -23.19
N TRP A 369 -6.37 6.14 -24.32
CA TRP A 369 -7.14 6.47 -25.50
C TRP A 369 -8.07 5.30 -25.84
N LYS A 370 -9.18 5.54 -26.53
CA LYS A 370 -10.10 4.47 -26.93
C LYS A 370 -9.59 3.76 -28.19
N GLY A 371 -9.83 2.45 -28.29
CA GLY A 371 -9.57 1.66 -29.49
C GLY A 371 -8.15 1.09 -29.58
N ALA A 372 -7.45 0.97 -28.45
CA ALA A 372 -6.23 0.17 -28.43
C ALA A 372 -6.60 -1.32 -28.61
N VAL A 373 -5.78 -2.06 -29.37
CA VAL A 373 -6.01 -3.49 -29.60
C VAL A 373 -5.57 -4.33 -28.39
N ARG A 374 -4.61 -3.80 -27.62
CA ARG A 374 -4.00 -4.47 -26.47
C ARG A 374 -3.75 -3.48 -25.33
N PRO A 375 -3.64 -3.96 -24.08
CA PRO A 375 -3.39 -3.13 -22.90
C PRO A 375 -2.19 -2.19 -23.04
N ILE A 376 -2.22 -1.04 -22.38
CA ILE A 376 -1.25 0.04 -22.63
C ILE A 376 -0.40 0.40 -21.41
N HIS A 377 -0.76 0.01 -20.20
CA HIS A 377 -0.09 0.42 -18.95
C HIS A 377 1.01 -0.56 -18.51
N SER A 378 1.77 -1.09 -19.47
CA SER A 378 2.88 -2.02 -19.18
C SER A 378 3.94 -1.40 -18.27
N GLU A 379 4.18 -0.09 -18.40
CA GLU A 379 5.08 0.65 -17.51
C GLU A 379 4.60 0.66 -16.05
N LEU A 380 3.31 0.86 -15.82
CA LEU A 380 2.75 0.82 -14.47
C LEU A 380 2.87 -0.57 -13.84
N GLY A 381 2.67 -1.63 -14.64
CA GLY A 381 2.98 -3.00 -14.22
C GLY A 381 4.46 -3.17 -13.83
N GLY A 382 5.37 -2.61 -14.62
CA GLY A 382 6.81 -2.60 -14.32
C GLY A 382 7.13 -1.91 -13.00
N VAL A 383 6.49 -0.77 -12.71
CA VAL A 383 6.66 -0.06 -11.43
C VAL A 383 6.29 -0.95 -10.25
N PHE A 384 5.13 -1.60 -10.29
CA PHE A 384 4.72 -2.52 -9.23
C PHE A 384 5.65 -3.73 -9.11
N ALA A 385 6.16 -4.24 -10.24
CA ALA A 385 7.15 -5.32 -10.26
C ALA A 385 8.45 -4.90 -9.56
N GLY A 386 8.99 -3.72 -9.88
CA GLY A 386 10.22 -3.19 -9.28
C GLY A 386 10.08 -2.97 -7.77
N VAL A 387 8.94 -2.45 -7.33
CA VAL A 387 8.63 -2.27 -5.90
C VAL A 387 8.58 -3.62 -5.18
N ASN A 388 7.83 -4.58 -5.73
CA ASN A 388 7.72 -5.89 -5.10
C ASN A 388 9.05 -6.66 -5.10
N GLU A 389 9.87 -6.53 -6.14
CA GLU A 389 11.22 -7.11 -6.17
C GLU A 389 12.09 -6.57 -5.04
N MET A 390 12.01 -5.27 -4.74
CA MET A 390 12.74 -4.68 -3.61
C MET A 390 12.23 -5.18 -2.25
N ILE A 391 10.92 -5.45 -2.12
CA ILE A 391 10.33 -5.96 -0.88
C ILE A 391 10.67 -7.43 -0.65
N THR A 392 10.56 -8.27 -1.69
CA THR A 392 10.69 -9.72 -1.54
C THR A 392 12.09 -10.24 -1.85
N GLY A 393 12.94 -9.44 -2.48
CA GLY A 393 14.29 -9.83 -2.90
C GLY A 393 14.33 -10.78 -4.10
N GLU A 394 13.22 -10.92 -4.84
CA GLU A 394 13.15 -11.77 -6.04
C GLU A 394 12.41 -11.05 -7.18
N PRO A 395 12.68 -11.33 -8.46
CA PRO A 395 12.03 -10.65 -9.57
C PRO A 395 10.51 -10.91 -9.62
N TRP A 396 9.73 -9.88 -9.93
CA TRP A 396 8.27 -9.97 -10.14
C TRP A 396 7.88 -9.68 -11.58
N GLU A 397 6.72 -10.18 -12.00
CA GLU A 397 6.04 -9.76 -13.22
C GLU A 397 4.65 -9.22 -12.88
N PHE A 398 4.17 -8.26 -13.67
CA PHE A 398 2.78 -7.81 -13.65
C PHE A 398 2.21 -7.82 -15.06
N ILE A 399 1.01 -8.37 -15.20
CA ILE A 399 0.29 -8.50 -16.46
C ILE A 399 -0.98 -7.67 -16.35
N GLU A 400 -1.14 -6.72 -17.27
CA GLU A 400 -2.40 -6.00 -17.40
C GLU A 400 -3.42 -6.90 -18.12
N THR A 401 -4.41 -7.40 -17.38
CA THR A 401 -5.42 -8.37 -17.85
C THR A 401 -6.71 -7.70 -18.34
N ARG A 402 -6.93 -6.44 -17.96
CA ARG A 402 -8.03 -5.57 -18.41
C ARG A 402 -7.50 -4.17 -18.62
N CYS A 403 -8.04 -3.43 -19.58
CA CYS A 403 -7.60 -2.06 -19.83
C CYS A 403 -8.72 -1.14 -20.34
N ASN A 404 -8.82 0.06 -19.78
CA ASN A 404 -9.74 1.08 -20.29
C ASN A 404 -9.51 1.43 -21.77
N ALA A 405 -8.28 1.28 -22.26
CA ALA A 405 -7.94 1.53 -23.65
C ALA A 405 -8.51 0.49 -24.62
N THR A 406 -8.66 -0.76 -24.16
CA THR A 406 -9.20 -1.90 -24.91
C THR A 406 -10.73 -2.00 -24.81
N GLY A 407 -11.37 -1.12 -24.04
CA GLY A 407 -12.82 -1.08 -23.87
C GLY A 407 -13.33 -1.65 -22.55
N ASP A 408 -12.45 -2.04 -21.62
CA ASP A 408 -12.86 -2.44 -20.27
C ASP A 408 -13.27 -1.25 -19.39
N ASP A 409 -14.07 -1.51 -18.36
CA ASP A 409 -14.50 -0.50 -17.38
C ASP A 409 -13.37 -0.05 -16.44
N PHE A 410 -12.34 -0.86 -16.28
CA PHE A 410 -11.16 -0.57 -15.47
C PHE A 410 -9.92 -1.31 -15.97
N CYS A 411 -8.77 -0.90 -15.47
CA CYS A 411 -7.51 -1.59 -15.71
C CYS A 411 -7.22 -2.57 -14.56
N GLU A 412 -6.86 -3.81 -14.88
CA GLU A 412 -6.53 -4.84 -13.89
C GLU A 412 -5.10 -5.30 -14.08
N PHE A 413 -4.32 -5.34 -12.99
CA PHE A 413 -2.94 -5.80 -12.98
C PHE A 413 -2.83 -7.02 -12.09
N LEU A 414 -2.43 -8.13 -12.67
CA LEU A 414 -2.12 -9.37 -11.97
C LEU A 414 -0.60 -9.51 -11.87
N GLY A 415 -0.07 -9.59 -10.66
CA GLY A 415 1.34 -9.74 -10.40
C GLY A 415 1.70 -10.88 -9.47
N GLY A 416 2.94 -11.35 -9.63
CA GLY A 416 3.53 -12.45 -8.90
C GLY A 416 5.03 -12.58 -9.19
N PRO A 417 5.77 -13.37 -8.41
CA PRO A 417 7.17 -13.67 -8.67
C PRO A 417 7.38 -14.23 -10.08
N LEU A 418 8.49 -13.90 -10.73
CA LEU A 418 8.77 -14.34 -12.11
C LEU A 418 8.83 -15.87 -12.22
N ARG A 419 9.32 -16.57 -11.18
CA ARG A 419 9.29 -18.03 -11.07
C ARG A 419 7.85 -18.59 -11.09
N GLU A 420 6.90 -17.80 -10.63
CA GLU A 420 5.48 -18.10 -10.50
C GLU A 420 4.64 -17.57 -11.68
N LEU A 421 5.10 -16.61 -12.50
CA LEU A 421 4.39 -16.19 -13.73
C LEU A 421 5.05 -16.70 -15.02
N ALA A 422 6.14 -17.45 -14.89
CA ALA A 422 6.99 -17.95 -15.97
C ALA A 422 6.27 -18.57 -17.18
N PRO A 423 5.20 -19.41 -17.05
CA PRO A 423 4.55 -20.01 -18.22
C PRO A 423 3.56 -19.11 -18.94
N ILE A 424 3.16 -18.01 -18.31
CA ILE A 424 2.16 -17.05 -18.83
C ILE A 424 2.79 -15.75 -19.37
N SER A 425 4.11 -15.57 -19.20
CA SER A 425 4.88 -14.43 -19.69
C SER A 425 4.96 -14.37 -21.22
N GLN A 426 4.71 -13.20 -21.81
CA GLN A 426 4.55 -13.00 -23.25
C GLN A 426 5.83 -12.55 -24.00
N ASP A 427 6.96 -12.37 -23.32
CA ASP A 427 8.19 -11.89 -23.97
C ASP A 427 8.89 -13.02 -24.75
N ILE A 428 8.74 -13.03 -26.08
CA ILE A 428 9.38 -13.99 -27.00
C ILE A 428 10.91 -13.99 -26.85
N MET A 429 11.54 -12.85 -26.55
CA MET A 429 12.99 -12.78 -26.32
C MET A 429 13.37 -13.46 -25.00
N SER A 430 12.49 -13.37 -24.00
CA SER A 430 12.65 -14.10 -22.74
C SER A 430 12.45 -15.61 -22.90
N ILE A 431 11.59 -16.06 -23.83
CA ILE A 431 11.46 -17.48 -24.19
C ILE A 431 12.79 -18.02 -24.74
N LYS A 432 13.49 -17.25 -25.59
CA LYS A 432 14.79 -17.66 -26.13
C LYS A 432 15.87 -17.80 -25.05
N ARG A 433 15.90 -16.86 -24.10
CA ARG A 433 16.89 -16.85 -23.00
C ARG A 433 16.66 -17.99 -22.02
N ASP A 434 15.40 -18.35 -21.78
CA ASP A 434 15.02 -19.26 -20.71
C ASP A 434 14.61 -20.65 -21.23
N LEU A 435 14.91 -20.91 -22.51
CA LEU A 435 14.87 -22.22 -23.14
C LEU A 435 16.18 -22.95 -22.82
N GLU A 436 16.08 -23.98 -22.00
CA GLU A 436 17.17 -24.84 -21.61
C GLU A 436 17.15 -26.14 -22.41
N ILE A 437 18.33 -26.65 -22.74
CA ILE A 437 18.50 -28.00 -23.29
C ILE A 437 19.25 -28.80 -22.23
N THR A 438 18.62 -29.85 -21.69
CA THR A 438 19.28 -30.72 -20.72
C THR A 438 20.40 -31.53 -21.37
N ARG A 439 21.26 -32.14 -20.55
CA ARG A 439 22.34 -33.02 -21.06
C ARG A 439 21.77 -34.26 -21.77
N GLU A 440 20.53 -34.60 -21.47
CA GLU A 440 19.74 -35.69 -22.04
C GLU A 440 18.98 -35.25 -23.31
N GLY A 441 19.14 -34.00 -23.76
CA GLY A 441 18.54 -33.46 -24.98
C GLY A 441 17.09 -33.01 -24.83
N GLU A 442 16.60 -32.81 -23.60
CA GLU A 442 15.24 -32.35 -23.35
C GLU A 442 15.17 -30.82 -23.47
N LEU A 443 14.21 -30.33 -24.26
CA LEU A 443 13.90 -28.91 -24.30
C LEU A 443 13.01 -28.57 -23.10
N ILE A 444 13.54 -27.78 -22.17
CA ILE A 444 12.82 -27.29 -21.01
C ILE A 444 12.70 -25.78 -21.14
N LEU A 445 11.47 -25.29 -21.27
CA LEU A 445 11.19 -23.87 -21.18
C LEU A 445 10.70 -23.57 -19.76
N ARG A 446 11.55 -22.95 -18.94
CA ARG A 446 11.23 -22.50 -17.56
C ARG A 446 10.53 -23.58 -16.71
N GLY A 447 11.11 -24.78 -16.68
CA GLY A 447 10.62 -25.92 -15.90
C GLY A 447 9.47 -26.71 -16.54
N THR A 448 9.07 -26.40 -17.77
CA THR A 448 8.11 -27.19 -18.55
C THR A 448 8.82 -27.84 -19.73
N ARG A 449 8.70 -29.17 -19.87
CA ARG A 449 9.20 -29.87 -21.05
C ARG A 449 8.36 -29.48 -22.26
N ILE A 450 9.01 -29.03 -23.32
CA ILE A 450 8.36 -28.61 -24.56
C ILE A 450 8.91 -29.36 -25.77
N LEU A 451 8.20 -29.25 -26.89
CA LEU A 451 8.64 -29.71 -28.19
C LEU A 451 8.67 -28.52 -29.15
N LEU A 452 9.82 -28.28 -29.79
CA LEU A 452 9.92 -27.37 -30.91
C LEU A 452 9.67 -28.17 -32.19
N MET A 453 8.60 -27.87 -32.92
CA MET A 453 8.27 -28.52 -34.19
C MET A 453 7.94 -27.51 -35.29
N PRO A 454 8.35 -27.77 -36.55
CA PRO A 454 7.88 -26.99 -37.69
C PRO A 454 6.36 -27.04 -37.83
N ARG A 455 5.74 -25.92 -38.24
CA ARG A 455 4.30 -25.83 -38.54
C ARG A 455 3.82 -26.96 -39.47
N GLY A 456 4.60 -27.26 -40.52
CA GLY A 456 4.27 -28.31 -41.48
C GLY A 456 4.16 -29.70 -40.86
N THR A 457 4.93 -30.00 -39.82
CA THR A 457 4.88 -31.31 -39.14
C THR A 457 3.54 -31.52 -38.43
N LEU A 458 3.06 -30.51 -37.69
CA LEU A 458 1.74 -30.61 -37.06
C LEU A 458 0.63 -30.68 -38.10
N ILE A 459 0.72 -29.89 -39.17
CA ILE A 459 -0.23 -29.95 -40.29
C ILE A 459 -0.28 -31.37 -40.87
N ASN A 460 0.86 -31.97 -41.20
CA ASN A 460 0.93 -33.32 -41.76
C ASN A 460 0.29 -34.37 -40.85
N ILE A 461 0.44 -34.24 -39.52
CA ILE A 461 -0.21 -35.14 -38.56
C ILE A 461 -1.73 -34.97 -38.63
N VAL A 462 -2.22 -33.73 -38.67
CA VAL A 462 -3.66 -33.45 -38.79
C VAL A 462 -4.21 -33.98 -40.10
N GLU A 463 -3.52 -33.80 -41.23
CA GLU A 463 -3.96 -34.35 -42.52
C GLU A 463 -3.98 -35.88 -42.51
N ALA A 464 -2.95 -36.51 -41.96
CA ALA A 464 -2.89 -37.97 -41.88
C ALA A 464 -4.05 -38.56 -41.06
N VAL A 465 -4.47 -37.88 -39.98
CA VAL A 465 -5.65 -38.29 -39.20
C VAL A 465 -6.93 -38.18 -40.03
N GLU A 466 -7.10 -37.09 -40.78
CA GLU A 466 -8.23 -36.90 -41.70
C GLU A 466 -8.27 -37.98 -42.79
N ASP A 467 -7.12 -38.29 -43.41
CA ASP A 467 -6.99 -39.23 -44.52
C ASP A 467 -7.22 -40.69 -44.10
N ILE A 468 -6.73 -41.08 -42.91
CA ILE A 468 -6.88 -42.46 -42.39
C ILE A 468 -8.30 -42.74 -41.92
N THR A 469 -8.98 -41.72 -41.39
CA THR A 469 -10.31 -41.87 -40.80
C THR A 469 -11.37 -41.34 -41.78
N ASN A 470 -11.99 -40.24 -41.43
CA ASN A 470 -12.84 -39.39 -42.24
C ASN A 470 -12.96 -38.05 -41.48
N ARG A 471 -13.51 -37.03 -42.12
CA ARG A 471 -13.58 -35.69 -41.52
C ARG A 471 -14.32 -35.63 -40.19
N GLU A 472 -15.43 -36.37 -40.04
CA GLU A 472 -16.23 -36.34 -38.81
C GLU A 472 -15.48 -37.00 -37.65
N THR A 473 -14.85 -38.15 -37.90
CA THR A 473 -14.03 -38.85 -36.91
C THR A 473 -12.77 -38.04 -36.56
N ALA A 474 -12.12 -37.42 -37.55
CA ALA A 474 -10.97 -36.56 -37.32
C ALA A 474 -11.33 -35.33 -36.46
N LYS A 475 -12.47 -34.70 -36.73
CA LYS A 475 -13.01 -33.60 -35.92
C LYS A 475 -13.19 -34.02 -34.47
N GLU A 476 -13.82 -35.17 -34.20
CA GLU A 476 -14.01 -35.68 -32.84
C GLU A 476 -12.67 -35.93 -32.13
N ILE A 477 -11.72 -36.58 -32.81
CA ILE A 477 -10.38 -36.86 -32.27
C ILE A 477 -9.64 -35.55 -31.92
N LEU A 478 -9.61 -34.59 -32.84
CA LEU A 478 -8.88 -33.34 -32.70
C LEU A 478 -9.53 -32.41 -31.66
N TYR A 479 -10.86 -32.39 -31.59
CA TYR A 479 -11.59 -31.67 -30.56
C TYR A 479 -11.29 -32.22 -29.17
N HIS A 480 -11.37 -33.55 -28.98
CA HIS A 480 -11.01 -34.18 -27.70
C HIS A 480 -9.53 -34.03 -27.33
N ALA A 481 -8.64 -33.98 -28.33
CA ALA A 481 -7.24 -33.64 -28.08
C ALA A 481 -7.12 -32.22 -27.49
N GLY A 482 -7.86 -31.26 -28.04
CA GLY A 482 -7.97 -29.90 -27.52
C GLY A 482 -8.50 -29.84 -26.09
N GLU A 483 -9.57 -30.57 -25.76
CA GLU A 483 -10.11 -30.63 -24.39
C GLU A 483 -9.10 -31.18 -23.39
N LYS A 484 -8.37 -32.25 -23.75
CA LYS A 484 -7.31 -32.81 -22.90
C LYS A 484 -6.16 -31.81 -22.68
N MET A 485 -5.77 -31.09 -23.73
CA MET A 485 -4.79 -30.02 -23.63
C MET A 485 -5.27 -28.91 -22.69
N ALA A 486 -6.54 -28.51 -22.81
CA ALA A 486 -7.16 -27.53 -21.92
C ALA A 486 -7.11 -27.99 -20.46
N MET A 487 -7.51 -29.22 -20.17
CA MET A 487 -7.51 -29.73 -18.79
C MET A 487 -6.11 -29.79 -18.19
N GLN A 488 -5.11 -30.24 -18.94
CA GLN A 488 -3.71 -30.21 -18.51
C GLN A 488 -3.26 -28.78 -18.25
N PHE A 489 -3.57 -27.87 -19.15
CA PHE A 489 -3.24 -26.45 -19.04
C PHE A 489 -3.90 -25.79 -17.82
N CYS A 490 -5.20 -25.94 -17.65
CA CYS A 490 -5.96 -25.45 -16.52
C CYS A 490 -5.47 -26.02 -15.20
N ASN A 491 -5.14 -27.32 -15.15
CA ASN A 491 -4.59 -27.94 -13.95
C ASN A 491 -3.22 -27.36 -13.62
N ILE A 492 -2.35 -27.15 -14.60
CA ILE A 492 -1.06 -26.48 -14.38
C ILE A 492 -1.30 -25.07 -13.86
N LEU A 493 -2.19 -24.29 -14.49
CA LEU A 493 -2.46 -22.91 -14.05
C LEU A 493 -3.11 -22.81 -12.66
N SER A 494 -4.04 -23.71 -12.36
CA SER A 494 -4.75 -23.75 -11.09
C SER A 494 -3.88 -24.30 -9.96
N SER A 495 -3.20 -25.43 -10.17
CA SER A 495 -2.38 -26.05 -9.12
C SER A 495 -1.05 -25.34 -8.89
N LYS A 496 -0.41 -24.83 -9.95
CA LYS A 496 0.90 -24.19 -9.87
C LYS A 496 0.82 -22.69 -9.61
N TYR A 497 -0.24 -22.03 -10.09
CA TYR A 497 -0.38 -20.56 -10.03
C TYR A 497 -1.63 -20.07 -9.29
N ASN A 498 -2.41 -20.99 -8.70
CA ASN A 498 -3.67 -20.69 -8.00
C ASN A 498 -4.62 -19.78 -8.80
N LEU A 499 -4.50 -19.82 -10.14
CA LEU A 499 -5.37 -19.09 -11.03
C LEU A 499 -6.73 -19.78 -11.04
N GLN A 500 -7.79 -18.97 -10.95
CA GLN A 500 -9.17 -19.44 -10.91
C GLN A 500 -10.03 -18.62 -11.86
N GLY A 501 -11.12 -19.23 -12.32
CA GLY A 501 -12.10 -18.54 -13.14
C GLY A 501 -11.52 -17.99 -14.46
N ILE A 502 -12.05 -16.83 -14.88
CA ILE A 502 -11.72 -16.17 -16.16
C ILE A 502 -10.22 -15.87 -16.32
N ALA A 503 -9.47 -15.73 -15.21
CA ALA A 503 -8.03 -15.51 -15.27
C ALA A 503 -7.28 -16.64 -16.02
N ILE A 504 -7.75 -17.89 -15.91
CA ILE A 504 -7.19 -19.04 -16.64
C ILE A 504 -7.39 -18.87 -18.15
N LEU A 505 -8.59 -18.46 -18.58
CA LEU A 505 -8.92 -18.25 -19.99
C LEU A 505 -8.12 -17.10 -20.61
N ARG A 506 -7.97 -15.99 -19.88
CA ARG A 506 -7.15 -14.85 -20.33
C ARG A 506 -5.67 -15.23 -20.45
N ALA A 507 -5.15 -15.95 -19.47
CA ALA A 507 -3.78 -16.46 -19.51
C ALA A 507 -3.56 -17.39 -20.73
N TYR A 508 -4.52 -18.26 -21.03
CA TYR A 508 -4.47 -19.10 -22.23
C TYR A 508 -4.35 -18.27 -23.52
N ALA A 509 -5.26 -17.31 -23.73
CA ALA A 509 -5.29 -16.47 -24.93
C ALA A 509 -3.94 -15.74 -25.15
N GLN A 510 -3.35 -15.28 -24.06
CA GLN A 510 -2.06 -14.59 -24.07
C GLN A 510 -0.90 -15.53 -24.42
N ILE A 511 -0.82 -16.71 -23.81
CA ILE A 511 0.27 -17.67 -24.05
C ILE A 511 0.23 -18.22 -25.46
N ILE A 512 -0.93 -18.70 -25.87
CA ILE A 512 -1.05 -19.47 -27.10
C ILE A 512 -0.73 -18.58 -28.33
N SER A 513 -1.01 -17.27 -28.21
CA SER A 513 -0.64 -16.24 -29.18
C SER A 513 0.87 -16.09 -29.36
N THR A 514 1.66 -16.26 -28.30
CA THR A 514 3.15 -16.21 -28.38
C THR A 514 3.77 -17.53 -28.85
N ARG A 515 3.01 -18.63 -28.76
CA ARG A 515 3.47 -19.98 -29.15
C ARG A 515 3.13 -20.34 -30.61
N GLY A 516 2.67 -19.37 -31.40
CA GLY A 516 2.50 -19.53 -32.84
C GLY A 516 1.19 -20.22 -33.27
N TRP A 517 0.19 -20.33 -32.40
CA TRP A 517 -1.11 -20.91 -32.76
C TRP A 517 -2.08 -19.94 -33.44
N GLY A 518 -1.80 -18.63 -33.36
CA GLY A 518 -2.69 -17.56 -33.83
C GLY A 518 -2.96 -16.55 -32.71
N LEU A 519 -3.36 -15.33 -33.08
CA LEU A 519 -3.65 -14.26 -32.13
C LEU A 519 -5.08 -14.43 -31.59
N VAL A 520 -5.19 -14.76 -30.31
CA VAL A 520 -6.48 -15.00 -29.65
C VAL A 520 -6.99 -13.73 -28.98
N GLU A 521 -8.24 -13.37 -29.28
CA GLU A 521 -9.00 -12.29 -28.65
C GLU A 521 -10.28 -12.88 -28.06
N ILE A 522 -10.45 -12.77 -26.74
CA ILE A 522 -11.67 -13.23 -26.07
C ILE A 522 -12.69 -12.09 -26.06
N GLN A 523 -13.92 -12.37 -26.45
CA GLN A 523 -15.05 -11.46 -26.52
C GLN A 523 -16.23 -12.05 -25.72
N ASP A 524 -17.10 -11.20 -25.17
CA ASP A 524 -18.39 -11.59 -24.58
C ASP A 524 -18.35 -12.88 -23.73
N ILE A 525 -17.93 -12.76 -22.46
CA ILE A 525 -17.87 -13.89 -21.51
C ILE A 525 -19.00 -13.77 -20.49
N ASP A 526 -19.81 -14.82 -20.37
CA ASP A 526 -20.81 -14.98 -19.33
C ASP A 526 -20.60 -16.34 -18.66
N THR A 527 -19.85 -16.36 -17.55
CA THR A 527 -19.54 -17.61 -16.83
C THR A 527 -20.74 -18.19 -16.10
N GLU A 528 -21.76 -17.38 -15.79
CA GLU A 528 -22.99 -17.87 -15.15
C GLU A 528 -23.84 -18.64 -16.15
N LYS A 529 -23.89 -18.18 -17.40
CA LYS A 529 -24.62 -18.86 -18.49
C LYS A 529 -23.77 -19.87 -19.27
N GLY A 530 -22.47 -19.95 -18.99
CA GLY A 530 -21.54 -20.81 -19.72
C GLY A 530 -21.35 -20.40 -21.18
N MET A 531 -21.32 -19.10 -21.46
CA MET A 531 -21.17 -18.55 -22.80
C MET A 531 -19.84 -17.80 -22.95
N MET A 532 -19.22 -17.93 -24.13
CA MET A 532 -18.01 -17.19 -24.49
C MET A 532 -17.93 -17.03 -26.00
N ARG A 533 -17.37 -15.91 -26.47
CA ARG A 533 -16.94 -15.75 -27.87
C ARG A 533 -15.42 -15.59 -27.94
N ALA A 534 -14.77 -16.16 -28.95
CA ALA A 534 -13.35 -15.96 -29.18
C ALA A 534 -13.04 -15.77 -30.66
N LEU A 535 -12.11 -14.87 -30.97
CA LEU A 535 -11.57 -14.67 -32.30
C LEU A 535 -10.12 -15.15 -32.34
N VAL A 536 -9.76 -15.90 -33.38
CA VAL A 536 -8.37 -16.31 -33.63
C VAL A 536 -7.94 -15.77 -34.99
N LYS A 537 -7.05 -14.78 -34.97
CA LYS A 537 -6.44 -14.21 -36.18
C LYS A 537 -5.19 -15.00 -36.54
N ARG A 538 -4.95 -15.23 -37.83
CA ARG A 538 -3.77 -16.00 -38.31
C ARG A 538 -3.67 -17.38 -37.66
N SER A 539 -4.80 -18.08 -37.53
CA SER A 539 -4.86 -19.42 -36.94
C SER A 539 -3.89 -20.37 -37.63
N LEU A 540 -3.12 -21.13 -36.85
CA LEU A 540 -2.14 -22.10 -37.34
C LEU A 540 -2.77 -23.15 -38.26
N ILE A 541 -3.91 -23.69 -37.82
CA ILE A 541 -4.66 -24.76 -38.49
C ILE A 541 -5.64 -24.16 -39.52
N GLY A 542 -6.38 -23.11 -39.16
CA GLY A 542 -7.31 -22.44 -40.06
C GLY A 542 -6.66 -21.79 -41.28
N SER A 543 -5.36 -21.49 -41.22
CA SER A 543 -4.58 -20.97 -42.36
C SER A 543 -3.87 -22.08 -43.16
N ARG A 544 -4.25 -23.36 -43.00
CA ARG A 544 -3.64 -24.52 -43.67
C ARG A 544 -4.13 -24.70 -45.11
N LYS A 545 -5.46 -24.66 -45.31
CA LYS A 545 -6.14 -24.79 -46.60
C LYS A 545 -7.03 -23.58 -46.83
N TYR A 546 -7.39 -23.30 -48.08
CA TYR A 546 -8.22 -22.15 -48.45
C TYR A 546 -9.39 -22.61 -49.30
N MET A 547 -10.57 -21.99 -49.13
CA MET A 547 -11.83 -22.36 -49.78
C MET A 547 -12.34 -23.77 -49.42
N GLU A 548 -12.16 -24.17 -48.17
CA GLU A 548 -12.76 -25.37 -47.62
C GLU A 548 -14.27 -25.18 -47.38
N PRO A 549 -15.10 -26.22 -47.57
CA PRO A 549 -16.55 -26.11 -47.35
C PRO A 549 -16.91 -25.98 -45.86
N GLU A 550 -16.03 -26.40 -44.96
CA GLU A 550 -16.26 -26.39 -43.52
C GLU A 550 -15.06 -25.86 -42.73
N SER A 551 -15.36 -25.44 -41.51
CA SER A 551 -14.44 -25.04 -40.44
C SER A 551 -13.45 -26.16 -40.10
N GLN A 552 -12.21 -25.81 -39.73
CA GLN A 552 -11.08 -26.75 -39.58
C GLN A 552 -10.36 -26.65 -38.22
N ASP A 553 -10.64 -25.64 -37.40
CA ASP A 553 -9.97 -25.40 -36.12
C ASP A 553 -10.61 -26.22 -34.99
N TYR A 554 -10.64 -27.54 -35.15
CA TYR A 554 -11.23 -28.45 -34.16
C TYR A 554 -10.44 -28.45 -32.83
N ILE A 555 -9.10 -28.33 -32.88
CA ILE A 555 -8.27 -28.26 -31.67
C ILE A 555 -8.57 -26.99 -30.85
N PRO A 556 -8.50 -25.76 -31.40
CA PRO A 556 -8.88 -24.55 -30.67
C PRO A 556 -10.30 -24.61 -30.09
N ALA A 557 -11.28 -25.14 -30.84
CA ALA A 557 -12.64 -25.30 -30.35
C ALA A 557 -12.69 -26.18 -29.09
N GLY A 558 -12.05 -27.37 -29.13
CA GLY A 558 -11.95 -28.25 -27.97
C GLY A 558 -11.22 -27.60 -26.78
N VAL A 559 -10.20 -26.79 -27.05
CA VAL A 559 -9.50 -26.07 -25.98
C VAL A 559 -10.39 -25.02 -25.31
N PHE A 560 -11.12 -24.20 -26.08
CA PHE A 560 -12.01 -23.18 -25.52
C PHE A 560 -13.15 -23.79 -24.70
N ALA A 561 -13.74 -24.89 -25.18
CA ALA A 561 -14.73 -25.65 -24.43
C ALA A 561 -14.14 -26.16 -23.11
N GLY A 562 -13.02 -26.91 -23.16
CA GLY A 562 -12.42 -27.50 -21.97
C GLY A 562 -11.97 -26.48 -20.93
N ILE A 563 -11.48 -25.31 -21.34
CA ILE A 563 -11.15 -24.22 -20.39
C ILE A 563 -12.42 -23.70 -19.72
N MET A 564 -13.48 -23.44 -20.48
CA MET A 564 -14.73 -22.95 -19.89
C MET A 564 -15.39 -23.97 -18.99
N GLU A 565 -15.42 -25.25 -19.36
CA GLU A 565 -15.91 -26.32 -18.48
C GLU A 565 -15.13 -26.38 -17.18
N TYR A 566 -13.79 -26.23 -17.24
CA TYR A 566 -12.96 -26.18 -16.05
C TYR A 566 -13.34 -25.00 -15.13
N ILE A 567 -13.64 -23.84 -15.72
CA ILE A 567 -13.98 -22.61 -15.01
C ILE A 567 -15.38 -22.68 -14.39
N THR A 568 -16.40 -23.02 -15.19
CA THR A 568 -17.81 -22.95 -14.81
C THR A 568 -18.31 -24.21 -14.12
N LYS A 569 -17.57 -25.32 -14.24
CA LYS A 569 -18.01 -26.67 -13.84
C LYS A 569 -19.28 -27.14 -14.57
N MET A 570 -19.65 -26.48 -15.66
CA MET A 570 -20.75 -26.87 -16.54
C MET A 570 -20.23 -27.71 -17.70
N LYS A 571 -21.10 -28.54 -18.28
CA LYS A 571 -20.80 -29.23 -19.54
C LYS A 571 -21.09 -28.30 -20.72
N LEU A 572 -20.08 -27.98 -21.52
CA LEU A 572 -20.13 -26.97 -22.57
C LEU A 572 -19.59 -27.52 -23.90
N SER A 573 -20.03 -26.96 -25.02
CA SER A 573 -19.45 -27.21 -26.34
C SER A 573 -18.98 -25.92 -26.99
N CYS A 574 -18.03 -26.04 -27.90
CA CYS A 574 -17.56 -24.94 -28.72
C CYS A 574 -17.77 -25.23 -30.20
N GLU A 575 -18.34 -24.28 -30.92
CA GLU A 575 -18.53 -24.33 -32.37
C GLU A 575 -17.73 -23.21 -33.06
N GLU A 576 -17.01 -23.56 -34.13
CA GLU A 576 -16.34 -22.61 -35.01
C GLU A 576 -17.33 -22.13 -36.09
N ILE A 577 -17.81 -20.90 -35.96
CA ILE A 577 -18.84 -20.32 -36.84
C ILE A 577 -18.26 -19.62 -38.08
N LYS A 578 -17.03 -19.09 -37.98
CA LYS A 578 -16.24 -18.53 -39.10
C LYS A 578 -14.86 -19.14 -39.10
N CYS A 579 -14.26 -19.33 -40.27
CA CYS A 579 -12.95 -19.94 -40.40
C CYS A 579 -12.15 -19.32 -41.55
N ILE A 580 -10.86 -19.06 -41.32
CA ILE A 580 -9.94 -18.62 -42.38
C ILE A 580 -9.92 -19.63 -43.54
N ALA A 581 -10.06 -20.92 -43.25
CA ALA A 581 -10.09 -21.97 -44.27
C ALA A 581 -11.30 -21.85 -45.20
N LYS A 582 -12.42 -21.31 -44.71
CA LYS A 582 -13.64 -21.05 -45.51
C LYS A 582 -13.54 -19.76 -46.33
N GLY A 583 -12.49 -18.97 -46.15
CA GLY A 583 -12.31 -17.65 -46.76
C GLY A 583 -12.72 -16.48 -45.86
N ASP A 584 -13.04 -16.71 -44.59
CA ASP A 584 -13.26 -15.62 -43.62
C ASP A 584 -11.93 -14.92 -43.24
N ASN A 585 -12.01 -13.68 -42.75
CA ASN A 585 -10.81 -12.94 -42.30
C ASN A 585 -10.20 -13.47 -41.00
N VAL A 586 -11.01 -14.13 -40.17
CA VAL A 586 -10.67 -14.64 -38.84
C VAL A 586 -11.44 -15.91 -38.55
N CYS A 587 -10.92 -16.76 -37.67
CA CYS A 587 -11.68 -17.86 -37.10
C CYS A 587 -12.48 -17.37 -35.88
N GLU A 588 -13.76 -17.67 -35.80
CA GLU A 588 -14.66 -17.22 -34.72
C GLU A 588 -15.30 -18.42 -34.04
N PHE A 589 -15.19 -18.46 -32.72
CA PHE A 589 -15.61 -19.58 -31.87
C PHE A 589 -16.67 -19.11 -30.88
N VAL A 590 -17.69 -19.95 -30.67
CA VAL A 590 -18.75 -19.70 -29.70
C VAL A 590 -18.83 -20.90 -28.75
N VAL A 591 -18.64 -20.65 -27.46
CA VAL A 591 -18.90 -21.63 -26.39
C VAL A 591 -20.32 -21.43 -25.88
N LYS A 592 -21.04 -22.54 -25.69
CA LYS A 592 -22.41 -22.58 -25.18
C LYS A 592 -22.65 -23.84 -24.33
N PRO A 593 -23.70 -23.88 -23.49
CA PRO A 593 -24.13 -25.09 -22.81
C PRO A 593 -24.35 -26.27 -23.77
N PHE A 594 -23.90 -27.45 -23.36
CA PHE A 594 -24.03 -28.65 -24.18
C PHE A 594 -25.51 -29.07 -24.27
N GLU A 595 -26.12 -28.94 -25.45
CA GLU A 595 -27.46 -29.46 -25.70
C GLU A 595 -27.40 -30.98 -25.92
N THR A 596 -28.05 -31.75 -25.04
CA THR A 596 -28.17 -33.19 -25.24
C THR A 596 -29.30 -33.42 -26.24
N THR A 597 -29.00 -33.59 -27.52
CA THR A 597 -30.00 -34.08 -28.47
C THR A 597 -30.42 -35.49 -28.09
N SER A 598 -31.63 -35.61 -27.55
CA SER A 598 -32.38 -36.85 -27.43
C SER A 598 -32.57 -37.46 -28.82
N LYS A 599 -31.64 -38.31 -29.26
CA LYS A 599 -31.92 -39.23 -30.38
C LYS A 599 -32.87 -40.30 -29.85
N THR A 600 -34.17 -40.07 -30.00
CA THR A 600 -35.17 -41.14 -29.99
C THR A 600 -34.85 -42.05 -31.17
N VAL A 601 -34.18 -43.17 -30.89
CA VAL A 601 -34.10 -44.30 -31.80
C VAL A 601 -35.46 -45.00 -31.70
N LEU A 602 -36.24 -44.95 -32.80
CA LEU A 602 -37.35 -45.86 -33.05
C LEU A 602 -36.82 -47.13 -33.70
#